data_AF-A0A0L0F437-F1
#
_entry.id   AF-A0A0L0F437-F1
#
_cell.length_a   1.000
_cell.length_b   1.000
_cell.length_c   1.000
_cell.angle_alpha   90.00
_cell.angle_beta   90.00
_cell.angle_gamma   90.00
#
_symmetry.space_group_name_H-M   'P 1'
#
loop_
_entity.id
_entity.type
_entity.pdbx_description
1 polymer ?
#
loop_
_entity_poly.entity_id
_entity_poly.type
_entity_poly.pdbx_seq_one_letter_code
_entity_poly.pdbx_strand_id
1 'polypeptide(L)' 'VENGDVLAIHGASGVVEQIFIQAHEEGKDFRVIVIDSRPRLEGKRLLKRLTKHGIDCTYVLITGASYALKE' A
#
# COMPACT_ATOMS: atom_id res chain seq x y z
N VAL A 1 9.32 -3.83 8.71
CA VAL A 1 9.26 -4.36 7.33
C VAL A 1 10.37 -5.38 7.23
N GLU A 2 9.98 -6.61 7.49
CA GLU A 2 10.77 -7.79 7.22
C GLU A 2 10.38 -8.34 5.84
N ASN A 3 11.21 -9.23 5.31
CA ASN A 3 10.93 -9.84 4.01
C ASN A 3 9.74 -10.80 4.10
N GLY A 4 8.80 -10.67 3.18
CA GLY A 4 7.55 -11.42 3.14
C GLY A 4 6.39 -10.72 3.86
N ASP A 5 6.60 -9.54 4.44
CA ASP A 5 5.55 -8.79 5.13
C ASP A 5 4.44 -8.33 4.16
N VAL A 6 3.20 -8.37 4.65
CA VAL A 6 2.03 -7.76 4.01
C VAL A 6 1.61 -6.55 4.85
N LEU A 7 1.71 -5.36 4.26
CA LEU A 7 1.49 -4.09 4.95
C LEU A 7 0.19 -3.46 4.50
N ALA A 8 -0.79 -3.37 5.40
CA ALA A 8 -2.05 -2.69 5.13
C ALA A 8 -1.99 -1.21 5.52
N ILE A 9 -2.42 -0.33 4.62
CA ILE A 9 -2.52 1.11 4.85
C ILE A 9 -3.88 1.64 4.45
N HIS A 10 -4.35 2.69 5.14
CA HIS A 10 -5.60 3.36 4.81
C HIS A 10 -5.35 4.79 4.31
N GLY A 11 -5.95 5.15 3.18
CA GLY A 11 -5.82 6.48 2.57
C GLY A 11 -4.48 6.73 1.89
N ALA A 12 -4.03 8.00 1.89
CA ALA A 12 -2.77 8.40 1.28
C ALA A 12 -1.92 9.25 2.25
N SER A 13 -0.74 8.75 2.61
CA SER A 13 0.24 9.46 3.44
C SER A 13 1.57 9.58 2.73
N GLY A 14 2.07 10.81 2.56
CA GLY A 14 3.36 11.06 1.91
C GLY A 14 4.54 10.51 2.71
N VAL A 15 4.44 10.48 4.04
CA VAL A 15 5.49 9.91 4.89
C VAL A 15 5.57 8.39 4.71
N VAL A 16 4.42 7.72 4.71
CA VAL A 16 4.35 6.26 4.52
C VAL A 16 4.82 5.86 3.13
N GLU A 17 4.50 6.66 2.12
CA GLU A 17 5.03 6.48 0.76
C GLU A 17 6.55 6.47 0.72
N GLN A 18 7.19 7.47 1.33
CA GLN A 18 8.65 7.55 1.39
C GLN A 18 9.26 6.36 2.13
N ILE A 19 8.62 5.91 3.22
CA ILE A 19 9.07 4.73 3.96
C ILE A 19 9.02 3.47 3.09
N PHE A 20 7.96 3.26 2.31
CA PHE A 20 7.87 2.11 1.40
C PHE A 20 8.87 2.18 0.26
N ILE A 21 9.05 3.35 -0.34
CA ILE A 21 10.06 3.53 -1.40
C ILE A 21 11.46 3.22 -0.84
N GLN A 22 11.82 3.80 0.30
CA GLN A 22 13.09 3.56 0.96
C GLN A 22 13.29 2.07 1.30
N ALA A 23 12.26 1.41 1.83
CA ALA A 23 12.31 -0.02 2.14
C ALA A 23 12.51 -0.88 0.89
N HIS A 24 11.88 -0.52 -0.24
CA HIS A 24 12.04 -1.22 -1.51
C HIS A 24 13.44 -0.98 -2.12
N GLU A 25 13.97 0.24 -2.03
CA GLU A 25 15.33 0.57 -2.46
C GLU A 25 16.40 -0.14 -1.62
N GLU A 26 16.11 -0.42 -0.35
CA GLU A 26 16.93 -1.28 0.53
C GLU A 26 16.85 -2.77 0.17
N GLY A 27 16.07 -3.15 -0.86
CA GLY A 27 15.94 -4.52 -1.35
C GLY A 27 15.01 -5.39 -0.51
N LYS A 28 14.11 -4.80 0.28
CA LYS A 28 13.12 -5.55 1.06
C LYS A 28 12.00 -6.05 0.16
N ASP A 29 11.64 -7.31 0.34
CA ASP A 29 10.51 -7.95 -0.34
C ASP A 29 9.26 -7.82 0.54
N PHE A 30 8.28 -7.05 0.12
CA PHE A 30 7.02 -6.87 0.85
C PHE A 30 5.92 -6.47 -0.11
N ARG A 31 4.67 -6.68 0.32
CA ARG A 31 3.47 -6.32 -0.45
C ARG A 31 2.64 -5.30 0.32
N VAL A 32 2.01 -4.36 -0.37
CA VAL A 32 1.23 -3.27 0.26
C VAL A 32 -0.24 -3.39 -0.09
N ILE A 33 -1.12 -3.42 0.90
CA ILE A 33 -2.58 -3.36 0.71
C ILE A 33 -3.04 -1.93 0.97
N VAL A 34 -3.48 -1.24 -0.08
CA VAL A 34 -4.04 0.11 -0.01
C VAL A 34 -5.56 0.03 0.16
N ILE A 35 -6.02 0.37 1.36
CA ILE A 35 -7.43 0.45 1.73
C ILE A 35 -7.91 1.89 1.53
N ASP A 36 -8.95 2.09 0.73
CA ASP A 36 -9.47 3.43 0.42
C ASP A 36 -10.94 3.61 0.80
N SER A 37 -11.33 4.86 1.07
CA SER A 37 -12.69 5.24 1.44
C SER A 37 -13.25 6.30 0.49
N ARG A 38 -14.54 6.19 0.18
CA ARG A 38 -15.26 7.22 -0.57
C ARG A 38 -15.47 8.47 0.30
N PRO A 39 -15.57 9.69 -0.29
CA PRO A 39 -15.63 9.97 -1.73
C PRO A 39 -14.30 10.36 -2.39
N ARG A 40 -13.24 10.67 -1.63
CA ARG A 40 -12.03 11.32 -2.17
C ARG A 40 -11.10 10.38 -2.95
N LEU A 41 -11.13 9.08 -2.67
CA LEU A 41 -10.33 8.05 -3.36
C LEU A 41 -8.83 8.41 -3.46
N GLU A 42 -8.28 8.93 -2.37
CA GLU A 42 -6.91 9.44 -2.32
C GLU A 42 -5.88 8.31 -2.41
N GLY A 43 -6.25 7.10 -1.97
CA GLY A 43 -5.43 5.89 -2.04
C GLY A 43 -5.04 5.52 -3.48
N LYS A 44 -5.87 5.84 -4.49
CA LYS A 44 -5.51 5.64 -5.90
C LYS A 44 -4.26 6.40 -6.33
N ARG A 45 -4.05 7.62 -5.78
CA ARG A 45 -2.84 8.41 -6.09
C ARG A 45 -1.61 7.77 -5.49
N LEU A 46 -1.70 7.30 -4.25
CA LEU A 46 -0.63 6.59 -3.58
C LEU A 46 -0.29 5.28 -4.30
N LEU A 47 -1.29 4.48 -4.63
CA LEU A 47 -1.14 3.25 -5.40
C LEU A 47 -0.34 3.49 -6.68
N LYS A 48 -0.74 4.49 -7.49
CA LYS A 48 -0.06 4.82 -8.74
C LYS A 48 1.42 5.17 -8.54
N ARG A 49 1.76 5.85 -7.43
CA ARG A 49 3.15 6.21 -7.11
C ARG A 49 3.93 4.97 -6.69
N LEU A 50 3.41 4.16 -5.78
CA LEU A 50 4.08 2.92 -5.34
C LEU A 50 4.30 1.93 -6.49
N THR A 51 3.30 1.70 -7.35
CA THR A 51 3.44 0.81 -8.52
C THR A 51 4.47 1.35 -9.53
N LYS A 52 4.66 2.67 -9.63
CA LYS A 52 5.71 3.26 -10.49
C LYS A 52 7.11 2.93 -9.97
N HIS A 53 7.27 2.73 -8.66
CA HIS A 53 8.52 2.29 -8.05
C HIS A 53 8.70 0.76 -8.09
N GLY A 54 7.77 0.00 -8.68
CA GLY A 54 7.87 -1.46 -8.79
C GLY A 54 7.41 -2.22 -7.54
N ILE A 55 6.79 -1.53 -6.57
CA ILE A 55 6.27 -2.14 -5.35
C ILE A 55 4.96 -2.86 -5.66
N ASP A 56 4.84 -4.12 -5.23
CA ASP A 56 3.62 -4.89 -5.37
C ASP A 56 2.54 -4.35 -4.43
N CYS A 57 1.42 -3.93 -5.03
CA CYS A 57 0.35 -3.26 -4.32
C CYS A 57 -1.02 -3.82 -4.69
N THR A 58 -1.82 -4.14 -3.68
CA THR A 58 -3.24 -4.49 -3.84
C THR A 58 -4.11 -3.31 -3.41
N TYR A 59 -5.15 -3.00 -4.17
CA TYR A 59 -6.09 -1.92 -3.83
C TYR A 59 -7.45 -2.48 -3.46
N VAL A 60 -7.97 -2.06 -2.31
CA VAL A 60 -9.29 -2.45 -1.83
C VAL A 60 -10.04 -1.24 -1.27
N LEU A 61 -11.36 -1.27 -1.37
CA LEU A 61 -12.20 -0.33 -0.64
C LEU A 61 -12.36 -0.78 0.81
N ILE A 62 -12.63 0.15 1.71
CA ILE A 62 -12.88 -0.15 3.13
C ILE A 62 -13.99 -1.20 3.33
N THR A 63 -14.95 -1.28 2.41
CA THR A 63 -16.01 -2.32 2.41
C THR A 63 -15.49 -3.73 2.15
N GLY A 64 -14.33 -3.86 1.48
CA GLY A 64 -13.65 -5.14 1.21
C GLY A 64 -12.43 -5.39 2.09
N ALA A 65 -12.13 -4.51 3.05
CA ALA A 65 -10.94 -4.61 3.89
C ALA A 65 -10.92 -5.91 4.72
N SER A 66 -12.08 -6.38 5.20
CA SER A 66 -12.18 -7.62 5.97
C SER A 66 -11.85 -8.89 5.17
N TYR A 67 -11.93 -8.82 3.84
CA TYR A 67 -11.48 -9.88 2.95
C TYR A 67 -9.96 -9.78 2.72
N ALA A 68 -9.48 -8.56 2.44
CA ALA A 68 -8.06 -8.30 2.17
C ALA A 68 -7.15 -8.58 3.37
N LEU A 69 -7.63 -8.37 4.59
CA LEU A 69 -6.86 -8.65 5.82
C LEU A 69 -6.78 -10.14 6.18
N LYS A 70 -7.47 -11.01 5.44
CA LYS A 70 -7.38 -12.47 5.62
C LYS A 70 -6.38 -13.13 4.67
N GLU A 71 -5.86 -12.38 3.69
CA GLU A 71 -4.69 -12.77 2.88
C GLU A 71 -3.39 -12.53 3.64
#